data_AF-A0A4Q2KGL7-F1
#
_entry.id   AF-A0A4Q2KGL7-F1
#
_cell.length_a   1.000
_cell.length_b   1.000
_cell.length_c   1.000
_cell.angle_alpha   90.00
_cell.angle_beta   90.00
_cell.angle_gamma   90.00
#
_symmetry.space_group_name_H-M   'P 1'
#
loop_
_entity.id
_entity.type
_entity.pdbx_description
1 polymer ?
#
loop_
_entity_poly.entity_id
_entity_poly.type
_entity_poly.pdbx_seq_one_letter_code
_entity_poly.pdbx_strand_id
1 'polypeptide(L)'
;MDKLNRKQIQARAREILQEHTGGIRWGEILKLIHSEAPDTPPNSIHGAIQVLFQSSDDIVKVARGTYQLSKFVDEDAAEAIAADAAAATAPVVPVKDGAVQGTLAEQDFYASFADWLEENDEVTIAGELGGSSLGGKWGTPDVMGVLKPRAQDMFKFEPQIVTAEIKATPSQPVVAFGQAVAYRLFSHKSYIVVPRTTSSDDMNRLKSLCSIHGVGLVVFTLDKADPDYGVIVLPAVATPDMFYVNSMLDRLKVSEPNLLNRLF
;
A
#
# COMPACT_ATOMS: atom_id res chain seq x y z
N MET A 1 10.29 -28.53 -0.70
CA MET A 1 9.87 -28.47 -2.11
C MET A 1 10.83 -27.53 -2.80
N ASP A 2 11.19 -27.78 -4.06
CA ASP A 2 12.32 -27.07 -4.65
C ASP A 2 12.05 -25.57 -4.84
N LYS A 3 13.05 -24.77 -4.52
CA LYS A 3 13.08 -23.32 -4.76
C LYS A 3 12.79 -23.02 -6.23
N LEU A 4 11.79 -22.19 -6.48
CA LEU A 4 11.38 -21.84 -7.84
C LEU A 4 12.34 -20.80 -8.43
N ASN A 5 12.66 -20.97 -9.72
CA ASN A 5 13.32 -19.94 -10.52
C ASN A 5 12.30 -18.95 -11.12
N ARG A 6 12.79 -17.83 -11.68
CA ARG A 6 11.93 -16.79 -12.26
C ARG A 6 10.91 -17.33 -13.27
N LYS A 7 11.31 -18.22 -14.18
CA LYS A 7 10.40 -18.76 -15.21
C LYS A 7 9.31 -19.62 -14.59
N GLN A 8 9.63 -20.40 -13.55
CA GLN A 8 8.66 -21.23 -12.84
C GLN A 8 7.67 -20.36 -12.05
N ILE A 9 8.15 -19.32 -11.38
CA ILE A 9 7.29 -18.33 -10.70
C ILE A 9 6.31 -17.69 -11.69
N GLN A 10 6.81 -17.28 -12.86
CA GLN A 10 5.98 -16.66 -13.90
C GLN A 10 4.97 -17.63 -14.51
N ALA A 11 5.35 -18.89 -14.72
CA ALA A 11 4.42 -19.92 -15.17
C ALA A 11 3.31 -20.14 -14.14
N ARG A 12 3.66 -20.24 -12.84
CA ARG A 12 2.66 -20.42 -11.79
C ARG A 12 1.74 -19.23 -11.63
N ALA A 13 2.25 -18.00 -11.73
CA ALA A 13 1.43 -16.79 -11.72
C ALA A 13 0.39 -16.79 -12.85
N ARG A 14 0.74 -17.31 -14.05
CA ARG A 14 -0.20 -17.46 -15.16
C ARG A 14 -1.25 -18.53 -14.91
N GLU A 15 -0.86 -19.67 -14.33
CA GLU A 15 -1.80 -20.73 -13.95
C GLU A 15 -2.83 -20.20 -12.94
N ILE A 16 -2.38 -19.45 -11.92
CA ILE A 16 -3.26 -18.79 -10.95
C ILE A 16 -4.22 -17.83 -11.66
N LEU A 17 -3.75 -16.99 -12.57
CA LEU A 17 -4.63 -16.12 -13.37
C LEU A 17 -5.61 -16.89 -14.26
N GLN A 18 -5.28 -18.11 -14.64
CA GLN A 18 -6.14 -19.02 -15.40
C GLN A 18 -7.22 -19.67 -14.51
N GLU A 19 -6.88 -19.99 -13.27
CA GLU A 19 -7.80 -20.51 -12.25
C GLU A 19 -8.76 -19.41 -11.75
N HIS A 20 -8.29 -18.16 -11.66
CA HIS A 20 -9.03 -17.01 -11.19
C HIS A 20 -9.55 -16.14 -12.35
N THR A 21 -10.55 -16.66 -13.06
CA THR A 21 -11.11 -16.01 -14.25
C THR A 21 -11.72 -14.63 -13.97
N GLY A 22 -12.15 -14.32 -12.74
CA GLY A 22 -12.66 -13.00 -12.34
C GLY A 22 -11.59 -11.99 -11.90
N GLY A 23 -10.31 -12.33 -12.05
CA GLY A 23 -9.19 -11.54 -11.58
C GLY A 23 -8.83 -11.83 -10.13
N ILE A 24 -7.57 -11.55 -9.78
CA ILE A 24 -7.00 -11.83 -8.46
C ILE A 24 -6.10 -10.67 -8.02
N ARG A 25 -6.11 -10.40 -6.71
CA ARG A 25 -5.26 -9.38 -6.11
C ARG A 25 -3.80 -9.80 -6.16
N TRP A 26 -2.91 -8.86 -6.44
CA TRP A 26 -1.46 -9.09 -6.50
C TRP A 26 -0.92 -9.82 -5.26
N GLY A 27 -1.28 -9.35 -4.06
CA GLY A 27 -0.88 -9.96 -2.79
C GLY A 27 -1.33 -11.42 -2.66
N GLU A 28 -2.50 -11.78 -3.17
CA GLU A 28 -2.99 -13.17 -3.16
C GLU A 28 -2.19 -14.06 -4.12
N ILE A 29 -1.73 -13.53 -5.26
CA ILE A 29 -0.83 -14.28 -6.16
C ILE A 29 0.50 -14.57 -5.46
N LEU A 30 1.07 -13.58 -4.76
CA LEU A 30 2.31 -13.77 -3.99
C LEU A 30 2.12 -14.86 -2.94
N LYS A 31 1.01 -14.80 -2.19
CA LYS A 31 0.68 -15.74 -1.13
C LYS A 31 0.50 -17.16 -1.64
N LEU A 32 -0.23 -17.35 -2.74
CA LEU A 32 -0.43 -18.67 -3.35
C LEU A 32 0.91 -19.28 -3.78
N ILE A 33 1.75 -18.52 -4.48
CA ILE A 33 3.06 -19.02 -4.93
C ILE A 33 3.98 -19.33 -3.75
N HIS A 34 4.01 -18.45 -2.73
CA HIS A 34 4.85 -18.68 -1.55
C HIS A 34 4.37 -19.88 -0.72
N SER A 35 3.06 -20.08 -0.61
CA SER A 35 2.49 -21.23 0.12
C SER A 35 2.87 -22.58 -0.51
N GLU A 36 3.01 -22.63 -1.84
CA GLU A 36 3.42 -23.81 -2.59
C GLU A 36 4.94 -24.01 -2.61
N ALA A 37 5.71 -22.93 -2.52
CA ALA A 37 7.17 -22.97 -2.50
C ALA A 37 7.77 -22.08 -1.38
N PRO A 38 7.67 -22.49 -0.10
CA PRO A 38 8.13 -21.69 1.04
C PRO A 38 9.63 -21.37 1.01
N ASP A 39 10.44 -22.24 0.38
CA ASP A 39 11.88 -22.06 0.21
C ASP A 39 12.24 -20.98 -0.84
N THR A 40 11.25 -20.41 -1.53
CA THR A 40 11.41 -19.32 -2.50
C THR A 40 11.26 -17.97 -1.79
N PRO A 41 12.28 -17.08 -1.82
CA PRO A 41 12.20 -15.80 -1.13
C PRO A 41 11.08 -14.90 -1.67
N PRO A 42 10.28 -14.24 -0.80
CA PRO A 42 9.17 -13.36 -1.21
C PRO A 42 9.59 -12.29 -2.23
N ASN A 43 10.73 -11.63 -2.03
CA ASN A 43 11.25 -10.61 -2.97
C ASN A 43 11.59 -11.17 -4.36
N SER A 44 11.97 -12.46 -4.45
CA SER A 44 12.21 -13.11 -5.73
C SER A 44 10.90 -13.40 -6.47
N ILE A 45 9.85 -13.74 -5.73
CA ILE A 45 8.50 -13.93 -6.27
C ILE A 45 7.98 -12.58 -6.77
N HIS A 46 8.06 -11.55 -5.93
CA HIS A 46 7.69 -10.17 -6.24
C HIS A 46 8.32 -9.67 -7.54
N GLY A 47 9.65 -9.67 -7.63
CA GLY A 47 10.35 -9.19 -8.83
C GLY A 47 10.03 -10.01 -10.08
N ALA A 48 9.77 -11.32 -9.95
CA ALA A 48 9.40 -12.17 -11.07
C ALA A 48 8.00 -11.86 -11.62
N ILE A 49 7.02 -11.61 -10.74
CA ILE A 49 5.67 -11.19 -11.12
C ILE A 49 5.70 -9.77 -11.70
N GLN A 50 6.49 -8.85 -11.13
CA GLN A 50 6.59 -7.47 -11.63
C GLN A 50 7.10 -7.42 -13.06
N VAL A 51 8.17 -8.17 -13.33
CA VAL A 51 8.68 -8.31 -14.71
C VAL A 51 7.62 -8.94 -15.62
N LEU A 52 6.88 -9.95 -15.16
CA LEU A 52 5.84 -10.59 -15.98
C LEU A 52 4.73 -9.59 -16.35
N PHE A 53 4.18 -8.86 -15.38
CA PHE A 53 3.03 -7.99 -15.60
C PHE A 53 3.41 -6.73 -16.38
N GLN A 54 4.67 -6.30 -16.31
CA GLN A 54 5.17 -5.20 -17.14
C GLN A 54 5.49 -5.62 -18.59
N SER A 55 5.76 -6.90 -18.84
CA SER A 55 6.21 -7.40 -20.15
C SER A 55 5.17 -8.24 -20.91
N SER A 56 4.02 -8.51 -20.31
CA SER A 56 2.98 -9.37 -20.89
C SER A 56 1.78 -8.54 -21.32
N ASP A 57 1.51 -8.52 -22.61
CA ASP A 57 0.38 -7.79 -23.19
C ASP A 57 -0.99 -8.48 -22.92
N ASP A 58 -0.96 -9.75 -22.52
CA ASP A 58 -2.14 -10.58 -22.25
C ASP A 58 -2.65 -10.53 -20.80
N ILE A 59 -1.95 -9.81 -19.91
CA ILE A 59 -2.34 -9.62 -18.50
C ILE A 59 -2.73 -8.17 -18.29
N VAL A 60 -3.96 -7.93 -17.84
CA VAL A 60 -4.53 -6.60 -17.65
C VAL A 60 -4.87 -6.35 -16.18
N LYS A 61 -4.72 -5.09 -15.76
CA LYS A 61 -5.13 -4.62 -14.43
C LYS A 61 -6.56 -4.11 -14.52
N VAL A 62 -7.50 -4.89 -13.98
CA VAL A 62 -8.95 -4.61 -14.10
C VAL A 62 -9.50 -3.76 -12.95
N ALA A 63 -8.84 -3.79 -11.81
CA ALA A 63 -9.07 -2.89 -10.70
C ALA A 63 -7.75 -2.59 -9.99
N ARG A 64 -7.77 -1.60 -9.12
CA ARG A 64 -6.63 -1.23 -8.28
C ARG A 64 -6.04 -2.47 -7.59
N GLY A 65 -4.82 -2.87 -7.94
CA GLY A 65 -4.15 -4.06 -7.39
C GLY A 65 -4.73 -5.43 -7.82
N THR A 66 -5.70 -5.49 -8.75
CA THR A 66 -6.33 -6.73 -9.25
C THR A 66 -5.98 -6.96 -10.72
N TYR A 67 -5.50 -8.17 -11.03
CA TYR A 67 -5.01 -8.54 -12.36
C TYR A 67 -5.78 -9.74 -12.93
N GLN A 68 -5.96 -9.77 -14.25
CA GLN A 68 -6.72 -10.78 -14.98
C GLN A 68 -6.12 -11.02 -16.37
N LEU A 69 -6.34 -12.18 -16.98
CA LEU A 69 -5.98 -12.42 -18.38
C LEU A 69 -7.00 -11.73 -19.32
N SER A 70 -6.51 -11.09 -20.36
CA SER A 70 -7.31 -10.32 -21.33
C SER A 70 -8.44 -11.14 -21.97
N LYS A 71 -8.24 -12.44 -22.17
CA LYS A 71 -9.24 -13.37 -22.70
C LYS A 71 -10.48 -13.60 -21.82
N PHE A 72 -10.45 -13.17 -20.56
CA PHE A 72 -11.55 -13.34 -19.60
C PHE A 72 -12.27 -12.02 -19.26
N VAL A 73 -11.89 -10.92 -19.90
CA VAL A 73 -12.57 -9.64 -19.75
C VAL A 73 -13.81 -9.64 -20.65
N ASP A 74 -14.96 -10.05 -20.10
CA ASP A 74 -16.26 -9.96 -20.78
C ASP A 74 -16.88 -8.55 -20.63
N GLU A 75 -17.67 -8.12 -21.61
CA GLU A 75 -18.33 -6.78 -21.67
C GLU A 75 -19.24 -6.50 -20.46
N ASP A 76 -19.74 -7.54 -19.77
CA ASP A 76 -20.57 -7.45 -18.56
C ASP A 76 -19.77 -7.08 -17.28
N ALA A 77 -18.44 -7.15 -17.31
CA ALA A 77 -17.58 -6.73 -16.20
C ALA A 77 -17.74 -5.23 -15.90
N ALA A 78 -18.25 -4.44 -16.84
CA ALA A 78 -18.57 -3.03 -16.66
C ALA A 78 -19.71 -2.77 -15.66
N GLU A 79 -20.65 -3.73 -15.47
CA GLU A 79 -21.73 -3.60 -14.49
C GLU A 79 -21.32 -4.06 -13.08
N ALA A 80 -20.37 -5.00 -12.98
CA ALA A 80 -19.78 -5.41 -11.70
C ALA A 80 -18.98 -4.26 -11.03
N ILE A 81 -18.48 -3.31 -11.82
CA ILE A 81 -17.82 -2.07 -11.36
C ILE A 81 -18.73 -1.25 -10.43
N ALA A 82 -20.06 -1.32 -10.58
CA ALA A 82 -21.01 -0.56 -9.76
C ALA A 82 -21.41 -1.28 -8.45
N ALA A 83 -21.29 -2.60 -8.39
CA ALA A 83 -21.72 -3.40 -7.24
C ALA A 83 -20.65 -3.52 -6.13
N ASP A 84 -19.36 -3.44 -6.47
CA ASP A 84 -18.25 -3.58 -5.52
C ASP A 84 -18.14 -2.38 -4.55
N ALA A 85 -18.80 -1.26 -4.85
CA ALA A 85 -18.96 -0.13 -3.95
C ALA A 85 -19.87 -0.44 -2.71
N ALA A 86 -20.64 -1.54 -2.74
CA ALA A 86 -21.60 -1.88 -1.69
C ALA A 86 -21.14 -2.99 -0.72
N ALA A 87 -20.01 -3.67 -0.97
CA ALA A 87 -19.59 -4.85 -0.19
C ALA A 87 -18.59 -4.55 0.95
N ALA A 88 -18.22 -3.29 1.18
CA ALA A 88 -17.22 -2.86 2.17
C ALA A 88 -17.63 -2.99 3.67
N THR A 89 -18.60 -3.84 4.01
CA THR A 89 -19.16 -3.96 5.38
C THR A 89 -19.17 -5.37 5.98
N ALA A 90 -18.38 -6.32 5.47
CA ALA A 90 -18.21 -7.61 6.16
C ALA A 90 -17.14 -7.52 7.28
N PRO A 91 -17.43 -7.95 8.52
CA PRO A 91 -16.46 -7.94 9.61
C PRO A 91 -15.43 -9.05 9.43
N VAL A 92 -14.15 -8.68 9.51
CA VAL A 92 -13.01 -9.61 9.41
C VAL A 92 -12.84 -10.33 10.75
N VAL A 93 -12.90 -11.66 10.73
CA VAL A 93 -12.66 -12.55 11.87
C VAL A 93 -11.15 -12.60 12.17
N PRO A 94 -10.70 -12.52 13.44
CA PRO A 94 -9.28 -12.60 13.76
C PRO A 94 -8.75 -14.02 13.50
N VAL A 95 -7.76 -14.13 12.62
CA VAL A 95 -7.00 -15.37 12.40
C VAL A 95 -5.97 -15.53 13.52
N LYS A 96 -5.87 -16.74 14.06
CA LYS A 96 -5.00 -17.10 15.19
C LYS A 96 -3.53 -17.08 14.82
N ASP A 97 -2.75 -16.57 15.76
CA ASP A 97 -1.30 -16.40 15.75
C ASP A 97 -0.50 -17.67 15.42
N GLY A 98 0.53 -17.47 14.61
CA GLY A 98 1.56 -18.45 14.29
C GLY A 98 2.93 -17.80 14.06
N ALA A 99 3.68 -17.66 15.15
CA ALA A 99 5.14 -17.69 15.26
C ALA A 99 6.00 -16.42 15.04
N VAL A 100 6.94 -16.30 16.01
CA VAL A 100 8.20 -15.54 16.09
C VAL A 100 8.12 -14.05 16.50
N GLN A 101 7.92 -13.82 17.80
CA GLN A 101 8.27 -12.55 18.46
C GLN A 101 9.80 -12.40 18.56
N GLY A 102 10.42 -11.87 17.50
CA GLY A 102 11.38 -10.79 17.69
C GLY A 102 10.57 -9.49 17.82
N THR A 103 11.00 -8.54 18.65
CA THR A 103 10.35 -7.21 18.72
C THR A 103 10.44 -6.52 17.36
N LEU A 104 9.42 -6.68 16.52
CA LEU A 104 9.31 -6.03 15.22
C LEU A 104 9.18 -4.52 15.43
N ALA A 105 10.02 -3.77 14.73
CA ALA A 105 10.00 -2.31 14.77
C ALA A 105 9.10 -1.74 13.67
N GLU A 106 8.64 -0.49 13.84
CA GLU A 106 7.82 0.19 12.82
C GLU A 106 8.56 0.28 11.48
N GLN A 107 9.87 0.55 11.54
CA GLN A 107 10.73 0.64 10.36
C GLN A 107 10.77 -0.63 9.52
N ASP A 108 10.50 -1.81 10.11
CA ASP A 108 10.48 -3.07 9.36
C ASP A 108 9.38 -3.10 8.29
N PHE A 109 8.40 -2.21 8.37
CA PHE A 109 7.24 -2.15 7.48
C PHE A 109 7.25 -0.98 6.51
N TYR A 110 8.21 -0.05 6.59
CA TYR A 110 8.19 1.17 5.78
C TYR A 110 8.37 0.87 4.29
N ALA A 111 9.39 0.09 3.95
CA ALA A 111 9.65 -0.33 2.58
C ALA A 111 8.47 -1.11 1.97
N SER A 112 7.93 -2.11 2.68
CA SER A 112 6.82 -2.91 2.15
C SER A 112 5.52 -2.10 2.01
N PHE A 113 5.30 -1.10 2.86
CA PHE A 113 4.16 -0.20 2.71
C PHE A 113 4.35 0.79 1.54
N ALA A 114 5.58 1.26 1.31
CA ALA A 114 5.89 2.09 0.13
C ALA A 114 5.61 1.32 -1.17
N ASP A 115 6.04 0.05 -1.25
CA ASP A 115 5.76 -0.83 -2.37
C ASP A 115 4.24 -1.04 -2.54
N TRP A 116 3.52 -1.27 -1.43
CA TRP A 116 2.06 -1.41 -1.46
C TRP A 116 1.36 -0.17 -2.03
N LEU A 117 1.81 1.05 -1.71
CA LEU A 117 1.24 2.28 -2.28
C LEU A 117 1.41 2.33 -3.81
N GLU A 118 2.58 1.92 -4.34
CA GLU A 118 2.84 1.88 -5.78
C GLU A 118 2.02 0.79 -6.49
N GLU A 119 1.98 -0.43 -5.94
CA GLU A 119 1.24 -1.57 -6.50
C GLU A 119 -0.26 -1.29 -6.60
N ASN A 120 -0.77 -0.56 -5.62
CA ASN A 120 -2.15 -0.13 -5.56
C ASN A 120 -2.39 1.19 -6.30
N ASP A 121 -1.46 1.74 -7.09
CA ASP A 121 -1.64 3.03 -7.78
C ASP A 121 -2.10 4.18 -6.85
N GLU A 122 -1.77 4.13 -5.55
CA GLU A 122 -1.93 5.32 -4.69
C GLU A 122 -0.97 6.40 -5.12
N VAL A 123 0.20 5.98 -5.56
CA VAL A 123 1.32 6.80 -5.99
C VAL A 123 1.99 6.15 -7.19
N THR A 124 2.68 6.96 -7.97
CA THR A 124 3.51 6.48 -9.08
C THR A 124 4.88 6.06 -8.56
N ILE A 125 5.33 6.70 -7.49
CA ILE A 125 6.60 6.45 -6.83
C ILE A 125 6.49 6.75 -5.33
N ALA A 126 7.08 5.91 -4.50
CA ALA A 126 7.09 6.02 -3.05
C ALA A 126 8.50 5.87 -2.49
N GLY A 127 8.68 6.16 -1.21
CA GLY A 127 9.87 5.85 -0.46
C GLY A 127 9.66 6.00 1.03
N GLU A 128 10.46 5.27 1.80
CA GLU A 128 10.51 5.41 3.25
C GLU A 128 11.24 6.69 3.66
N LEU A 129 10.75 7.28 4.74
CA LEU A 129 11.34 8.39 5.44
C LEU A 129 11.67 7.92 6.85
N GLY A 130 12.96 7.85 7.16
CA GLY A 130 13.41 7.44 8.48
C GLY A 130 12.95 8.41 9.57
N GLY A 131 12.58 7.86 10.73
CA GLY A 131 12.14 8.65 11.89
C GLY A 131 13.15 9.75 12.23
N SER A 132 12.67 11.00 12.26
CA SER A 132 13.39 12.27 12.56
C SER A 132 14.11 13.03 11.44
N SER A 133 14.11 12.57 10.18
CA SER A 133 14.84 13.24 9.08
C SER A 133 14.41 14.69 8.77
N LEU A 134 13.11 15.00 8.83
CA LEU A 134 12.56 16.33 8.50
C LEU A 134 12.40 17.28 9.71
N GLY A 135 12.72 16.81 10.92
CA GLY A 135 12.69 17.59 12.16
C GLY A 135 11.29 18.04 12.64
N GLY A 136 11.11 18.07 13.96
CA GLY A 136 9.84 18.46 14.62
C GLY A 136 8.87 17.30 14.77
N LYS A 137 8.07 17.32 15.86
CA LYS A 137 7.19 16.21 16.28
C LYS A 137 6.09 15.83 15.26
N TRP A 138 5.84 16.66 14.27
CA TRP A 138 4.73 16.54 13.31
C TRP A 138 5.21 16.68 11.85
N GLY A 139 6.53 16.58 11.62
CA GLY A 139 7.15 16.97 10.34
C GLY A 139 7.56 15.83 9.42
N THR A 140 7.75 14.62 9.95
CA THR A 140 8.31 13.49 9.19
C THR A 140 7.31 12.33 9.13
N PRO A 141 6.61 12.12 8.01
CA PRO A 141 5.87 10.87 7.81
C PRO A 141 6.85 9.71 7.69
N ASP A 142 6.40 8.49 8.02
CA ASP A 142 7.21 7.28 7.89
C ASP A 142 7.40 6.86 6.43
N VAL A 143 6.39 7.10 5.59
CA VAL A 143 6.43 6.83 4.14
C VAL A 143 5.85 8.03 3.41
N MET A 144 6.47 8.38 2.28
CA MET A 144 5.99 9.41 1.37
C MET A 144 6.02 8.90 -0.07
N GLY A 145 5.00 9.27 -0.83
CA GLY A 145 4.98 9.03 -2.27
C GLY A 145 4.32 10.18 -3.03
N VAL A 146 4.50 10.14 -4.35
CA VAL A 146 3.94 11.12 -5.27
C VAL A 146 3.21 10.36 -6.38
N LEU A 147 1.92 10.64 -6.51
CA LEU A 147 1.14 10.28 -7.68
C LEU A 147 1.40 11.34 -8.74
N LYS A 148 2.17 10.99 -9.78
CA LYS A 148 2.46 11.87 -10.92
C LYS A 148 2.15 11.18 -12.24
N PRO A 149 1.71 11.92 -13.27
CA PRO A 149 1.49 11.33 -14.59
C PRO A 149 2.76 10.68 -15.11
N ARG A 150 2.63 9.48 -15.67
CA ARG A 150 3.71 8.80 -16.41
C ARG A 150 3.88 9.48 -17.76
N ALA A 151 5.06 9.34 -18.37
CA ALA A 151 5.34 9.93 -19.68
C ALA A 151 4.30 9.50 -20.74
N GLN A 152 3.88 8.25 -20.69
CA GLN A 152 2.90 7.62 -21.60
C GLN A 152 1.43 8.00 -21.35
N ASP A 153 1.10 8.62 -20.21
CA ASP A 153 -0.30 8.92 -19.90
C ASP A 153 -0.83 10.01 -20.83
N MET A 154 -1.96 9.76 -21.50
CA MET A 154 -2.58 10.74 -22.40
C MET A 154 -3.09 11.97 -21.63
N PHE A 155 -3.60 11.75 -20.43
CA PHE A 155 -4.10 12.80 -19.54
C PHE A 155 -3.03 13.17 -18.52
N LYS A 156 -2.67 14.45 -18.45
CA LYS A 156 -1.72 14.98 -17.46
C LYS A 156 -2.48 15.70 -16.35
N PHE A 157 -2.09 15.44 -15.11
CA PHE A 157 -2.65 16.03 -13.90
C PHE A 157 -1.53 16.51 -12.97
N GLU A 158 -1.88 17.35 -12.00
CA GLU A 158 -0.92 17.88 -11.03
C GLU A 158 -0.43 16.80 -10.07
N PRO A 159 0.89 16.70 -9.79
CA PRO A 159 1.41 15.72 -8.86
C PRO A 159 0.76 15.81 -7.48
N GLN A 160 0.30 14.69 -6.95
CA GLN A 160 -0.32 14.59 -5.63
C GLN A 160 0.62 13.91 -4.64
N ILE A 161 0.85 14.56 -3.51
CA ILE A 161 1.65 14.04 -2.41
C ILE A 161 0.78 13.12 -1.54
N VAL A 162 1.29 11.93 -1.25
CA VAL A 162 0.68 10.95 -0.34
C VAL A 162 1.66 10.67 0.80
N THR A 163 1.15 10.62 2.02
CA THR A 163 1.95 10.35 3.23
C THR A 163 1.33 9.24 4.05
N ALA A 164 2.14 8.56 4.86
CA ALA A 164 1.65 7.58 5.81
C ALA A 164 2.44 7.60 7.12
N GLU A 165 1.73 7.34 8.21
CA GLU A 165 2.27 7.04 9.53
C GLU A 165 1.97 5.57 9.86
N ILE A 166 3.00 4.79 10.17
CA ILE A 166 2.89 3.37 10.50
C ILE A 166 3.11 3.22 12.01
N LYS A 167 2.26 2.43 12.66
CA LYS A 167 2.42 2.08 14.06
C LYS A 167 2.34 0.58 14.22
N ALA A 168 3.41 -0.03 14.73
CA ALA A 168 3.45 -1.47 15.03
C ALA A 168 2.96 -1.77 16.45
N THR A 169 2.97 -0.77 17.35
CA THR A 169 2.52 -0.93 18.74
C THR A 169 1.11 -0.38 18.95
N PRO A 170 0.17 -1.18 19.50
CA PRO A 170 -1.22 -0.75 19.74
C PRO A 170 -1.42 0.36 20.79
N SER A 171 -0.38 0.81 21.49
CA SER A 171 -0.52 1.63 22.70
C SER A 171 -0.58 3.14 22.45
N GLN A 172 -0.41 3.62 21.21
CA GLN A 172 -0.44 5.07 20.89
C GLN A 172 -1.23 5.45 19.61
N PRO A 173 -2.40 4.86 19.32
CA PRO A 173 -3.13 5.12 18.07
C PRO A 173 -3.58 6.58 17.91
N VAL A 174 -3.89 7.26 19.03
CA VAL A 174 -4.35 8.66 19.01
C VAL A 174 -3.24 9.64 18.61
N VAL A 175 -2.00 9.40 19.04
CA VAL A 175 -0.86 10.27 18.68
C VAL A 175 -0.55 10.14 17.20
N ALA A 176 -0.50 8.91 16.70
CA ALA A 176 -0.30 8.62 15.29
C ALA A 176 -1.42 9.18 14.40
N PHE A 177 -2.66 9.13 14.89
CA PHE A 177 -3.76 9.81 14.22
C PHE A 177 -3.52 11.33 14.14
N GLY A 178 -3.08 11.97 15.24
CA GLY A 178 -2.71 13.38 15.23
C GLY A 178 -1.62 13.71 14.21
N GLN A 179 -0.63 12.84 14.03
CA GLN A 179 0.42 12.97 13.03
C GLN A 179 -0.14 12.86 11.60
N ALA A 180 -0.92 11.82 11.31
CA ALA A 180 -1.54 11.63 10.01
C ALA A 180 -2.49 12.78 9.63
N VAL A 181 -3.25 13.32 10.58
CA VAL A 181 -4.07 14.52 10.36
C VAL A 181 -3.20 15.74 10.04
N ALA A 182 -2.11 15.96 10.78
CA ALA A 182 -1.21 17.08 10.56
C ALA A 182 -0.56 17.04 9.17
N TYR A 183 -0.26 15.85 8.64
CA TYR A 183 0.33 15.71 7.31
C TYR A 183 -0.58 16.20 6.18
N ARG A 184 -1.90 16.31 6.41
CA ARG A 184 -2.82 16.92 5.43
C ARG A 184 -2.54 18.40 5.17
N LEU A 185 -1.74 19.07 6.02
CA LEU A 185 -1.24 20.42 5.75
C LEU A 185 -0.36 20.47 4.49
N PHE A 186 0.36 19.40 4.18
CA PHE A 186 1.33 19.34 3.07
C PHE A 186 1.14 18.14 2.14
N SER A 187 0.15 17.28 2.38
CA SER A 187 -0.17 16.13 1.55
C SER A 187 -1.62 16.12 1.10
N HIS A 188 -1.85 15.60 -0.10
CA HIS A 188 -3.18 15.47 -0.69
C HIS A 188 -3.93 14.28 -0.09
N LYS A 189 -3.21 13.21 0.26
CA LYS A 189 -3.75 12.07 0.98
C LYS A 189 -2.81 11.73 2.13
N SER A 190 -3.38 11.35 3.27
CA SER A 190 -2.62 10.84 4.39
C SER A 190 -3.24 9.56 4.93
N TYR A 191 -2.36 8.64 5.33
CA TYR A 191 -2.69 7.32 5.84
C TYR A 191 -2.20 7.13 7.27
N ILE A 192 -2.98 6.42 8.07
CA ILE A 192 -2.52 5.76 9.27
C ILE A 192 -2.58 4.24 9.06
N VAL A 193 -1.51 3.54 9.42
CA VAL A 193 -1.35 2.11 9.22
C VAL A 193 -1.14 1.44 10.58
N VAL A 194 -2.04 0.53 10.98
CA VAL A 194 -2.06 -0.07 12.33
C VAL A 194 -2.22 -1.60 12.26
N PRO A 195 -1.73 -2.37 13.23
CA PRO A 195 -1.84 -3.81 13.15
C PRO A 195 -3.30 -4.26 13.32
N ARG A 196 -3.65 -5.40 12.73
CA ARG A 196 -4.93 -6.08 12.92
C ARG A 196 -5.16 -6.52 14.37
N THR A 197 -4.09 -6.59 15.17
CA THR A 197 -4.13 -6.87 16.61
C THR A 197 -4.52 -5.66 17.46
N THR A 198 -4.70 -4.46 16.88
CA THR A 198 -5.25 -3.29 17.58
C THR A 198 -6.61 -3.62 18.18
N SER A 199 -6.86 -3.16 19.42
CA SER A 199 -8.08 -3.46 20.17
C SER A 199 -9.34 -3.02 19.40
N SER A 200 -10.47 -3.71 19.60
CA SER A 200 -11.71 -3.37 18.89
C SER A 200 -12.23 -1.97 19.23
N ASP A 201 -12.06 -1.51 20.48
CA ASP A 201 -12.42 -0.14 20.90
C ASP A 201 -11.56 0.90 20.18
N ASP A 202 -10.23 0.72 20.17
CA ASP A 202 -9.32 1.63 19.47
C ASP A 202 -9.53 1.61 17.96
N MET A 203 -9.79 0.44 17.36
CA MET A 203 -10.08 0.29 15.94
C MET A 203 -11.36 1.05 15.55
N ASN A 204 -12.43 0.92 16.34
CA ASN A 204 -13.68 1.63 16.09
C ASN A 204 -13.52 3.15 16.23
N ARG A 205 -12.73 3.61 17.20
CA ARG A 205 -12.39 5.02 17.37
C ARG A 205 -11.57 5.54 16.19
N LEU A 206 -10.51 4.83 15.81
CA LEU A 206 -9.67 5.18 14.65
C LEU A 206 -10.50 5.23 13.38
N LYS A 207 -11.34 4.23 13.11
CA LYS A 207 -12.22 4.21 11.94
C LYS A 207 -13.10 5.46 11.90
N SER A 208 -13.74 5.80 13.03
CA SER A 208 -14.61 6.98 13.15
C SER A 208 -13.83 8.28 12.92
N LEU A 209 -12.68 8.44 13.58
CA LEU A 209 -11.81 9.61 13.45
C LEU A 209 -11.28 9.77 12.03
N CYS A 210 -10.81 8.69 11.41
CA CYS A 210 -10.31 8.65 10.04
C CYS A 210 -11.40 9.06 9.05
N SER A 211 -12.62 8.52 9.19
CA SER A 211 -13.75 8.91 8.34
C SER A 211 -14.14 10.37 8.49
N ILE A 212 -14.21 10.89 9.73
CA ILE A 212 -14.58 12.30 9.99
C ILE A 212 -13.51 13.26 9.44
N HIS A 213 -12.24 12.93 9.64
CA HIS A 213 -11.12 13.78 9.28
C HIS A 213 -10.47 13.41 7.95
N GLY A 214 -11.11 12.59 7.11
CA GLY A 214 -10.63 12.26 5.77
C GLY A 214 -9.23 11.65 5.70
N VAL A 215 -8.80 10.96 6.76
CA VAL A 215 -7.52 10.21 6.81
C VAL A 215 -7.81 8.77 6.40
N GLY A 216 -6.94 8.18 5.58
CA GLY A 216 -7.05 6.77 5.21
C GLY A 216 -6.61 5.86 6.36
N LEU A 217 -7.35 4.78 6.60
CA LEU A 217 -7.00 3.77 7.60
C LEU A 217 -6.65 2.47 6.89
N VAL A 218 -5.43 2.00 7.08
CA VAL A 218 -4.95 0.70 6.59
C VAL A 218 -4.62 -0.19 7.80
N VAL A 219 -4.93 -1.46 7.69
CA VAL A 219 -4.57 -2.48 8.67
C VAL A 219 -3.58 -3.47 8.10
N PHE A 220 -2.73 -4.06 8.94
CA PHE A 220 -1.71 -5.02 8.51
C PHE A 220 -1.47 -6.12 9.56
N THR A 221 -0.91 -7.24 9.13
CA THR A 221 -0.45 -8.33 9.98
C THR A 221 0.98 -8.05 10.44
N LEU A 222 1.31 -8.36 11.70
CA LEU A 222 2.67 -8.21 12.24
C LEU A 222 3.59 -9.34 11.75
N ASP A 223 3.73 -9.45 10.44
CA ASP A 223 4.62 -10.36 9.75
C ASP A 223 5.42 -9.54 8.73
N LYS A 224 6.74 -9.51 8.90
CA LYS A 224 7.65 -8.76 8.03
C LYS A 224 7.68 -9.32 6.61
N ALA A 225 7.45 -10.63 6.44
CA ALA A 225 7.45 -11.29 5.15
C ALA A 225 6.12 -11.12 4.42
N ASP A 226 5.00 -11.11 5.16
CA ASP A 226 3.65 -10.95 4.62
C ASP A 226 2.77 -10.05 5.48
N PRO A 227 2.93 -8.71 5.37
CA PRO A 227 2.16 -7.77 6.18
C PRO A 227 0.68 -7.68 5.79
N ASP A 228 0.22 -8.26 4.68
CA ASP A 228 -1.22 -8.30 4.30
C ASP A 228 -2.00 -6.99 4.55
N TYR A 229 -1.57 -5.91 3.88
CA TYR A 229 -2.17 -4.58 4.02
C TYR A 229 -3.60 -4.53 3.45
N GLY A 230 -4.56 -4.10 4.28
CA GLY A 230 -5.97 -3.94 3.90
C GLY A 230 -6.53 -2.56 4.23
N VAL A 231 -7.25 -1.95 3.29
CA VAL A 231 -7.90 -0.64 3.48
C VAL A 231 -9.21 -0.79 4.24
N ILE A 232 -9.37 -0.02 5.33
CA ILE A 232 -10.61 0.07 6.12
C ILE A 232 -11.34 1.39 5.86
N VAL A 233 -10.59 2.48 5.64
CA VAL A 233 -11.13 3.81 5.29
C VAL A 233 -10.29 4.37 4.15
N LEU A 234 -10.96 4.79 3.07
CA LEU A 234 -10.29 5.51 1.98
C LEU A 234 -10.01 6.96 2.41
N PRO A 235 -8.83 7.51 2.11
CA PRO A 235 -8.52 8.90 2.42
C PRO A 235 -9.35 9.83 1.55
N ALA A 236 -9.73 10.98 2.10
CA ALA A 236 -10.26 12.07 1.32
C ALA A 236 -9.10 12.87 0.69
N VAL A 237 -9.25 13.25 -0.56
CA VAL A 237 -8.27 14.13 -1.22
C VAL A 237 -8.41 15.54 -0.63
N ALA A 238 -7.34 16.04 -0.03
CA ALA A 238 -7.21 17.37 0.51
C ALA A 238 -6.52 18.32 -0.48
N THR A 239 -6.79 19.61 -0.34
CA THR A 239 -5.97 20.67 -0.95
C THR A 239 -4.96 21.12 0.12
N PRO A 240 -3.67 20.75 0.00
CA PRO A 240 -2.68 21.14 0.99
C PRO A 240 -2.37 22.64 0.90
N ASP A 241 -1.84 23.19 1.99
CA ASP A 241 -1.38 24.57 2.03
C ASP A 241 0.04 24.66 1.48
N MET A 242 0.22 25.45 0.42
CA MET A 242 1.49 25.57 -0.30
C MET A 242 2.64 26.09 0.55
N PHE A 243 2.39 26.85 1.61
CA PHE A 243 3.44 27.24 2.56
C PHE A 243 4.03 26.00 3.24
N TYR A 244 3.17 25.09 3.72
CA TYR A 244 3.61 23.86 4.39
C TYR A 244 4.19 22.84 3.41
N VAL A 245 3.65 22.75 2.19
CA VAL A 245 4.25 21.94 1.11
C VAL A 245 5.69 22.37 0.85
N ASN A 246 5.92 23.67 0.58
CA ASN A 246 7.26 24.18 0.30
C ASN A 246 8.20 23.99 1.50
N SER A 247 7.71 24.25 2.73
CA SER A 247 8.53 24.05 3.93
C SER A 247 8.95 22.59 4.12
N MET A 248 8.07 21.63 3.82
CA MET A 248 8.37 20.21 3.86
C MET A 248 9.36 19.81 2.76
N LEU A 249 9.17 20.28 1.52
CA LEU A 249 10.07 19.98 0.41
C LEU A 249 11.47 20.58 0.62
N ASP A 250 11.57 21.77 1.21
CA ASP A 250 12.87 22.37 1.57
C ASP A 250 13.61 21.52 2.61
N ARG A 251 12.90 20.99 3.61
CA ARG A 251 13.49 20.06 4.58
C ARG A 251 13.94 18.78 3.89
N LEU A 252 13.10 18.23 3.01
CA LEU A 252 13.39 17.00 2.26
C LEU A 252 14.60 17.17 1.35
N LYS A 253 14.75 18.33 0.72
CA LYS A 253 15.92 18.69 -0.08
C LYS A 253 17.22 18.69 0.72
N VAL A 254 17.16 19.11 1.99
CA VAL A 254 18.33 19.17 2.89
C VAL A 254 18.64 17.79 3.48
N SER A 255 17.62 17.03 3.90
CA SER A 255 17.81 15.76 4.60
C SER A 255 17.99 14.57 3.65
N GLU A 256 17.16 14.48 2.60
CA GLU A 256 17.04 13.32 1.71
C GLU A 256 16.96 13.73 0.23
N PRO A 257 18.00 14.38 -0.33
CA PRO A 257 17.97 14.94 -1.69
C PRO A 257 17.75 13.88 -2.77
N ASN A 258 18.24 12.65 -2.55
CA ASN A 258 18.04 11.54 -3.49
C ASN A 258 16.58 11.09 -3.53
N LEU A 259 15.91 11.07 -2.37
CA LEU A 259 14.49 10.74 -2.30
C LEU A 259 13.66 11.84 -2.96
N LEU A 260 13.98 13.11 -2.72
CA LEU A 260 13.30 14.24 -3.39
C LEU A 260 13.36 14.10 -4.92
N ASN A 261 14.54 13.88 -5.49
CA ASN A 261 14.74 13.73 -6.94
C ASN A 261 14.04 12.50 -7.50
N ARG A 262 13.84 11.47 -6.69
CA ARG A 262 13.09 10.28 -7.08
C ARG A 262 11.58 10.59 -7.11
N LEU A 263 11.08 11.26 -6.07
CA LEU A 263 9.66 11.57 -5.91
C LEU A 263 9.16 12.61 -6.92
N PHE A 264 9.93 13.67 -7.20
CA PHE A 264 9.55 14.77 -8.09
C PHE A 264 10.41 14.78 -9.35
#